data_AF-A0A1I0D872-F1
#
_entry.id   AF-A0A1I0D872-F1
#
_cell.length_a   1.000
_cell.length_b   1.000
_cell.length_c   1.000
_cell.angle_alpha   90.00
_cell.angle_beta   90.00
_cell.angle_gamma   90.00
#
_symmetry.space_group_name_H-M   'P 1'
#
loop_
_entity.id
_entity.type
_entity.pdbx_description
1 polymer ?
#
loop_
_entity_poly.entity_id
_entity_poly.type
_entity_poly.pdbx_seq_one_letter_code
_entity_poly.pdbx_strand_id
1 'polypeptide(L)'
;YADMKGLMEELDEWLRHRIRAVYWKQWKKVRTRYKMLRALHLPEWKVHELANCRKGTWRAAMMLNTALTKTIIVVRLGYPSLSAHYLKVRVNY
;
A
#
# COMPACT_ATOMS: atom_id res chain seq x y z
N TYR A 1 10.51 -14.04 25.63
CA TYR A 1 10.23 -14.70 24.34
C TYR A 1 10.08 -13.62 23.29
N ALA A 2 10.78 -13.70 22.16
CA ALA A 2 10.60 -12.71 21.08
C ALA A 2 9.30 -12.99 20.34
N ASP A 3 8.40 -12.00 20.24
CA ASP A 3 7.16 -12.12 19.46
C ASP A 3 7.47 -11.91 17.96
N MET A 4 7.96 -12.97 17.33
CA MET A 4 8.30 -12.97 15.90
C MET A 4 7.08 -12.72 15.01
N LYS A 5 5.87 -13.05 15.50
CA LYS A 5 4.63 -12.79 14.76
C LYS A 5 4.37 -11.28 14.71
N GLY A 6 4.41 -10.60 15.86
CA GLY A 6 4.25 -9.14 15.94
C GLY A 6 5.28 -8.40 15.09
N LEU A 7 6.55 -8.79 15.18
CA LEU A 7 7.62 -8.20 14.36
C LEU A 7 7.35 -8.33 12.84
N MET A 8 6.85 -9.48 12.41
CA MET A 8 6.55 -9.72 11.00
C MET A 8 5.36 -8.91 10.49
N GLU A 9 4.36 -8.66 11.34
CA GLU A 9 3.21 -7.82 11.03
C GLU A 9 3.61 -6.34 10.88
N GLU A 10 4.45 -5.83 11.79
CA GLU A 10 4.98 -4.45 11.72
C GLU A 10 5.83 -4.23 10.46
N LEU A 11 6.69 -5.18 10.12
CA LEU A 11 7.51 -5.12 8.90
C LEU A 11 6.64 -5.16 7.64
N ASP A 12 5.60 -6.00 7.62
CA ASP A 12 4.65 -6.09 6.50
C ASP A 12 3.86 -4.77 6.32
N GLU A 13 3.49 -4.11 7.42
CA GLU A 13 2.86 -2.78 7.40
C GLU A 13 3.79 -1.71 6.84
N TRP A 14 5.03 -1.66 7.34
CA TRP A 14 6.04 -0.72 6.87
C TRP A 14 6.35 -0.90 5.39
N LEU A 15 6.47 -2.16 4.94
CA LEU A 15 6.71 -2.50 3.53
C LEU A 15 5.56 -2.01 2.64
N ARG A 16 4.30 -2.29 3.01
CA ARG A 16 3.13 -1.79 2.26
C ARG A 16 3.11 -0.27 2.19
N HIS A 17 3.48 0.41 3.27
CA HIS A 17 3.57 1.87 3.27
C HIS A 17 4.65 2.37 2.30
N ARG A 18 5.82 1.71 2.27
CA ARG A 18 6.88 2.02 1.31
C ARG A 18 6.47 1.80 -0.14
N ILE A 19 5.78 0.69 -0.44
CA ILE A 19 5.22 0.43 -1.77
C ILE A 19 4.30 1.57 -2.22
N ARG A 20 3.40 2.04 -1.35
CA ARG A 20 2.53 3.19 -1.64
C ARG A 20 3.33 4.47 -1.90
N ALA A 21 4.39 4.71 -1.14
CA ALA A 21 5.27 5.86 -1.35
C ALA A 21 5.98 5.82 -2.71
N VAL A 22 6.38 4.62 -3.18
CA VAL A 22 6.96 4.42 -4.51
C VAL A 22 5.94 4.74 -5.60
N TYR A 23 4.72 4.18 -5.52
CA TYR A 23 3.66 4.51 -6.48
C TYR A 23 3.32 6.00 -6.50
N TRP A 24 3.27 6.65 -5.33
CA TRP A 24 3.03 8.09 -5.25
C TRP A 24 4.11 8.91 -5.96
N LYS A 25 5.39 8.53 -5.82
CA LYS A 25 6.49 9.15 -6.56
C LYS A 25 6.41 8.86 -8.06
N GLN A 26 6.01 7.65 -8.45
CA GLN A 26 5.82 7.27 -9.85
C GLN A 26 4.69 8.10 -10.49
N TRP A 27 3.62 8.38 -9.75
CA TRP A 27 2.51 9.24 -10.17
C TRP A 27 2.83 10.73 -9.95
N LYS A 28 3.95 11.18 -10.48
CA LYS A 28 4.45 12.56 -10.30
C LYS A 28 3.47 13.61 -10.83
N LYS A 29 2.87 13.36 -11.99
CA LYS A 29 1.93 14.30 -12.64
C LYS A 29 0.52 14.10 -12.10
N VAL A 30 -0.18 15.20 -11.83
CA VAL A 30 -1.57 15.18 -11.35
C VAL A 30 -2.48 14.37 -12.28
N ARG A 31 -2.36 14.56 -13.60
CA ARG A 31 -3.10 13.77 -14.61
C ARG A 31 -2.89 12.26 -14.45
N THR A 32 -1.67 11.83 -14.13
CA THR A 32 -1.35 10.42 -13.87
C THR A 32 -2.02 9.93 -12.59
N ARG A 33 -2.03 10.73 -11.52
CA ARG A 33 -2.72 10.38 -10.26
C ARG A 33 -4.21 10.15 -10.50
N TYR A 34 -4.86 11.05 -11.23
CA TYR A 34 -6.27 10.88 -11.63
C TYR A 34 -6.49 9.57 -12.39
N LYS A 35 -5.69 9.33 -13.44
CA LYS A 35 -5.80 8.11 -14.25
C LYS A 35 -5.65 6.84 -13.40
N MET A 36 -4.64 6.79 -12.54
CA MET A 36 -4.35 5.61 -11.73
C MET A 36 -5.39 5.40 -10.62
N LEU A 37 -5.82 6.46 -9.94
CA LEU A 37 -6.84 6.37 -8.89
C LEU A 37 -8.21 5.97 -9.46
N ARG A 38 -8.59 6.43 -10.66
CA ARG A 38 -9.81 5.94 -11.35
C ARG A 38 -9.70 4.47 -11.77
N ALA A 39 -8.51 4.02 -12.20
CA ALA A 39 -8.26 2.61 -12.54
C ALA A 39 -8.30 1.68 -11.31
N LEU A 40 -8.23 2.25 -10.11
CA LEU A 40 -8.47 1.58 -8.83
C LEU A 40 -9.95 1.65 -8.39
N HIS A 41 -10.85 2.17 -9.24
CA HIS A 41 -12.30 2.27 -9.03
C HIS A 41 -12.70 3.06 -7.77
N LEU A 42 -11.92 4.07 -7.39
CA LEU A 42 -12.33 5.00 -6.33
C LEU A 42 -13.45 5.94 -6.84
N PRO A 43 -14.38 6.35 -5.96
CA PRO A 43 -15.38 7.34 -6.32
C PRO A 43 -14.70 8.67 -6.66
N GLU A 44 -15.25 9.41 -7.64
CA GLU A 44 -14.57 10.57 -8.23
C GLU A 44 -14.24 11.65 -7.18
N TRP A 45 -15.09 11.86 -6.18
CA TRP A 45 -14.81 12.81 -5.07
C TRP A 45 -13.52 12.46 -4.31
N LYS A 46 -13.26 11.16 -4.08
CA LYS A 46 -12.06 10.67 -3.39
C LYS A 46 -10.84 10.76 -4.31
N VAL A 47 -11.04 10.52 -5.60
CA VAL A 47 -9.99 10.71 -6.63
C VAL A 47 -9.52 12.17 -6.62
N HIS A 48 -10.46 13.13 -6.64
CA HIS A 48 -10.14 14.55 -6.59
C HIS A 48 -9.38 14.94 -5.33
N GLU A 49 -9.84 14.48 -4.16
CA GLU A 49 -9.19 14.71 -2.86
C GLU A 49 -7.74 14.20 -2.85
N LEU A 50 -7.55 12.94 -3.25
CA LEU A 50 -6.23 12.29 -3.19
C LEU A 50 -5.29 12.85 -4.25
N ALA A 51 -5.72 12.98 -5.50
CA ALA A 51 -4.85 13.39 -6.61
C ALA A 51 -4.24 14.79 -6.41
N ASN A 52 -5.04 15.72 -5.86
CA ASN A 52 -4.66 17.10 -5.61
C ASN A 52 -4.03 17.33 -4.22
N CYS A 53 -3.77 16.27 -3.46
CA CYS A 53 -3.20 16.46 -2.13
C CYS A 53 -1.79 17.09 -2.20
N ARG A 54 -1.55 18.08 -1.35
CA ARG A 54 -0.26 18.81 -1.23
C ARG A 54 0.64 18.23 -0.14
N LYS A 55 0.38 16.99 0.30
CA LYS A 55 1.15 16.33 1.35
C LYS A 55 2.45 15.76 0.77
N GLY A 56 3.50 15.74 1.58
CA GLY A 56 4.75 15.05 1.23
C GLY A 56 4.53 13.55 1.01
N THR A 57 5.44 12.91 0.28
CA THR A 57 5.31 11.51 -0.19
C THR A 57 4.88 10.54 0.91
N TRP A 58 5.51 10.61 2.09
CA TRP A 58 5.20 9.69 3.20
C TRP A 58 3.76 9.87 3.71
N ARG A 59 3.34 11.12 3.93
CA ARG A 59 1.97 11.41 4.37
C ARG A 59 0.94 11.12 3.28
N ALA A 60 1.30 11.27 2.00
CA ALA A 60 0.44 10.86 0.90
C ALA A 60 0.27 9.33 0.80
N ALA A 61 1.35 8.57 1.03
CA ALA A 61 1.31 7.12 1.09
C ALA A 61 0.38 6.59 2.20
N MET A 62 0.28 7.32 3.32
CA MET A 62 -0.69 7.01 4.38
C MET A 62 -2.14 7.15 3.89
N MET A 63 -2.46 8.23 3.18
CA MET A 63 -3.83 8.45 2.65
C MET A 63 -4.20 7.43 1.57
N LEU A 64 -3.21 7.00 0.79
CA LEU A 64 -3.33 5.93 -0.20
C LEU A 64 -3.65 4.56 0.41
N ASN A 65 -3.68 4.38 1.74
CA ASN A 65 -4.15 3.13 2.34
C ASN A 65 -5.60 2.79 1.94
N THR A 66 -6.41 3.81 1.68
CA THR A 66 -7.79 3.66 1.18
C THR A 66 -7.87 3.24 -0.29
N ALA A 67 -6.86 3.58 -1.10
CA ALA A 67 -6.84 3.32 -2.55
C ALA A 67 -6.03 2.06 -2.91
N LEU A 68 -4.86 1.89 -2.27
CA LEU A 68 -3.95 0.76 -2.38
C LEU A 68 -4.04 -0.06 -1.09
N THR A 69 -5.17 -0.74 -0.94
CA THR A 69 -5.44 -1.63 0.20
C THR A 69 -4.48 -2.82 0.23
N LYS A 70 -4.37 -3.51 1.37
CA LYS A 70 -3.57 -4.74 1.50
C LYS A 70 -3.94 -5.77 0.44
N THR A 71 -5.24 -5.92 0.15
CA THR A 71 -5.74 -6.85 -0.86
C THR A 71 -5.26 -6.49 -2.26
N ILE A 72 -5.32 -5.22 -2.65
CA ILE A 72 -4.82 -4.77 -3.96
C ILE A 72 -3.31 -5.02 -4.07
N ILE A 73 -2.54 -4.68 -3.03
CA ILE A 73 -1.08 -4.87 -3.04
C ILE A 73 -0.70 -6.35 -3.15
N VAL A 74 -1.36 -7.24 -2.40
CA VAL A 74 -0.99 -8.66 -2.38
C VAL A 74 -1.59 -9.41 -3.57
N VAL A 75 -2.89 -9.26 -3.82
CA VAL A 75 -3.63 -10.08 -4.81
C VAL A 75 -3.42 -9.55 -6.23
N ARG A 76 -3.59 -8.24 -6.44
CA ARG A 76 -3.59 -7.65 -7.80
C ARG A 76 -2.18 -7.31 -8.28
N LEU A 77 -1.32 -6.82 -7.39
CA LEU A 77 0.06 -6.45 -7.72
C LEU A 77 1.07 -7.58 -7.48
N GLY A 78 0.66 -8.67 -6.82
CA GLY A 78 1.49 -9.87 -6.63
C GLY A 78 2.61 -9.72 -5.60
N TYR A 79 2.56 -8.72 -4.71
CA TYR A 79 3.57 -8.57 -3.68
C TYR A 79 3.41 -9.64 -2.57
N PRO A 80 4.51 -10.29 -2.13
CA PRO A 80 4.43 -11.26 -1.05
C PRO A 80 4.09 -10.59 0.27
N SER A 81 3.25 -11.24 1.08
CA SER A 81 3.04 -10.83 2.47
C SER A 81 4.00 -11.58 3.38
N LEU A 82 4.80 -10.84 4.14
CA LEU A 82 5.78 -11.42 5.06
C LEU A 82 5.11 -12.25 6.14
N SER A 83 4.01 -11.76 6.70
CA SER A 83 3.21 -12.47 7.70
C SER A 83 2.67 -13.82 7.15
N ALA A 84 2.18 -13.84 5.92
CA ALA A 84 1.71 -15.07 5.28
C ALA A 84 2.84 -16.08 5.04
N HIS A 85 4.02 -15.59 4.62
CA HIS A 85 5.19 -16.43 4.45
C HIS A 85 5.67 -17.04 5.77
N TYR A 86 5.72 -16.24 6.85
CA TYR A 86 6.06 -16.71 8.18
C TYR A 86 5.12 -17.81 8.68
N LEU A 87 3.80 -17.63 8.54
CA LEU A 87 2.82 -18.64 8.93
C LEU A 87 2.99 -19.94 8.14
N LYS A 88 3.28 -19.85 6.83
CA LYS A 88 3.55 -21.01 6.00
C LYS A 88 4.78 -21.77 6.51
N VAL A 89 5.89 -21.09 6.80
CA VAL A 89 7.12 -21.74 7.27
C VAL A 89 6.92 -22.34 8.67
N ARG A 90 6.25 -21.62 9.58
CA ARG A 90 5.98 -22.07 10.94
C ARG A 90 5.18 -23.37 11.00
N VAL A 91 4.18 -23.56 10.14
CA VAL A 91 3.33 -24.77 10.13
C VAL A 91 4.06 -25.99 9.54
N ASN A 92 5.15 -25.79 8.79
CA ASN A 92 5.95 -26.88 8.23
C ASN A 92 7.01 -27.44 9.20
N TYR A 93 6.96 -27.03 10.47
CA TYR A 93 7.75 -27.57 11.60
C TYR A 93 6.79 -28.01 12.70
#